data_AF-A0A8T4XCH6-F1
#
_entry.id   AF-A0A8T4XCH6-F1
#
_cell.length_a   1.000
_cell.length_b   1.000
_cell.length_c   1.000
_cell.angle_alpha   90.00
_cell.angle_beta   90.00
_cell.angle_gamma   90.00
#
_symmetry.space_group_name_H-M   'P 1'
#
loop_
_entity.id
_entity.type
_entity.pdbx_description
1 polymer ?
#
loop_
_entity_poly.entity_id
_entity_poly.type
_entity_poly.pdbx_seq_one_letter_code
_entity_poly.pdbx_strand_id
1 'polypeptide(L)'
;MIDIEEFKDNLLEFVQFRKEPFDVEFIYRECVQLVDKYRIYETLYQLELEGKILRLSDGRYIATRAALRRWLKYHLIEIQIPVEIAAEAKEAIFIAPKAWRTLDSFISEAIEEYIRKILGLWAEKP
;
A
#
# COMPACT_ATOMS: atom_id res chain seq x y z
N MET A 1 2.05 -27.63 -18.29
CA MET A 1 2.03 -27.52 -16.82
C MET A 1 2.43 -26.09 -16.54
N ILE A 2 1.52 -25.25 -16.02
CA ILE A 2 1.83 -23.83 -15.74
C ILE A 2 3.05 -23.73 -14.82
N ASP A 3 3.88 -22.71 -15.00
CA ASP A 3 5.01 -22.41 -14.10
C ASP A 3 4.51 -21.80 -12.77
N ILE A 4 5.20 -22.05 -11.66
CA ILE A 4 4.75 -21.57 -10.35
C ILE A 4 4.83 -20.05 -10.24
N GLU A 5 5.84 -19.44 -10.85
CA GLU A 5 5.98 -17.99 -10.91
C GLU A 5 4.86 -17.36 -11.75
N GLU A 6 4.57 -17.94 -12.92
CA GLU A 6 3.44 -17.50 -13.76
C GLU A 6 2.10 -17.65 -13.01
N PHE A 7 1.90 -18.73 -12.27
CA PHE A 7 0.70 -18.90 -11.44
C PHE A 7 0.63 -17.86 -10.32
N LYS A 8 1.76 -17.54 -9.68
CA LYS A 8 1.85 -16.53 -8.62
C LYS A 8 1.49 -15.15 -9.12
N ASP A 9 2.03 -14.74 -10.25
CA ASP A 9 1.74 -13.45 -10.86
C ASP A 9 0.25 -13.34 -11.23
N ASN A 10 -0.30 -14.37 -11.88
CA ASN A 10 -1.72 -14.43 -12.22
C ASN A 10 -2.62 -14.37 -10.97
N LEU A 11 -2.27 -15.12 -9.92
CA LEU A 11 -3.02 -15.12 -8.67
C LEU A 11 -2.97 -13.74 -8.00
N LEU A 12 -1.79 -13.11 -7.98
CA LEU A 12 -1.63 -11.78 -7.42
C LEU A 12 -2.48 -10.76 -8.20
N GLU A 13 -2.46 -10.81 -9.53
CA GLU A 13 -3.29 -9.94 -10.36
C GLU A 13 -4.79 -10.10 -10.07
N PHE A 14 -5.22 -11.34 -9.86
CA PHE A 14 -6.60 -11.67 -9.52
C PHE A 14 -7.02 -11.13 -8.15
N VAL A 15 -6.15 -11.23 -7.13
CA VAL A 15 -6.52 -10.89 -5.74
C VAL A 15 -6.17 -9.47 -5.33
N GLN A 16 -5.24 -8.78 -6.00
CA GLN A 16 -4.71 -7.49 -5.55
C GLN A 16 -5.75 -6.36 -5.44
N PHE A 17 -6.82 -6.44 -6.24
CA PHE A 17 -7.91 -5.44 -6.26
C PHE A 17 -9.13 -5.87 -5.45
N ARG A 18 -9.09 -7.07 -4.89
CA ARG A 18 -10.21 -7.62 -4.13
C ARG A 18 -10.33 -6.90 -2.79
N LYS A 19 -11.54 -6.37 -2.51
CA LYS A 19 -11.82 -5.66 -1.25
C LYS A 19 -12.11 -6.60 -0.09
N GLU A 20 -12.69 -7.76 -0.39
CA GLU A 20 -13.11 -8.74 0.60
C GLU A 20 -12.03 -9.82 0.79
N PRO A 21 -11.87 -10.33 2.02
CA PRO A 21 -10.99 -11.47 2.28
C PRO A 21 -11.40 -12.70 1.47
N PHE A 22 -10.42 -13.55 1.16
CA PHE A 22 -10.59 -14.76 0.38
C PHE A 22 -9.88 -15.96 1.02
N ASP A 23 -10.28 -17.17 0.66
CA ASP A 23 -9.65 -18.41 1.11
C ASP A 23 -9.23 -19.28 -0.08
N VAL A 24 -8.59 -20.41 0.21
CA VAL A 24 -8.14 -21.37 -0.80
C VAL A 24 -9.30 -21.95 -1.59
N GLU A 25 -10.46 -22.16 -0.96
CA GLU A 25 -11.63 -22.73 -1.64
C GLU A 25 -12.23 -21.75 -2.64
N PHE A 26 -12.21 -20.45 -2.30
CA PHE A 26 -12.57 -19.38 -3.21
C PHE A 26 -11.65 -19.38 -4.43
N ILE A 27 -10.33 -19.40 -4.24
CA ILE A 27 -9.38 -19.43 -5.37
C ILE A 27 -9.59 -20.68 -6.22
N TYR A 28 -9.69 -21.84 -5.59
CA TYR A 28 -9.86 -23.12 -6.28
C TYR A 28 -11.10 -23.15 -7.17
N ARG A 29 -12.23 -22.57 -6.72
CA ARG A 29 -13.47 -22.50 -7.50
C ARG A 29 -13.42 -21.53 -8.68
N GLU A 30 -12.67 -20.44 -8.53
CA GLU A 30 -12.56 -19.40 -9.57
C GLU A 30 -11.44 -19.69 -10.57
N CYS A 31 -10.56 -20.66 -10.27
CA CYS A 31 -9.59 -21.15 -11.23
C CYS A 31 -10.30 -21.82 -12.41
N VAL A 32 -10.19 -21.22 -13.59
CA VAL A 32 -10.66 -21.79 -14.86
C VAL A 32 -9.84 -23.03 -15.24
N GLN A 33 -8.62 -23.13 -14.72
CA GLN A 33 -7.70 -24.24 -14.98
C GLN A 33 -7.66 -25.22 -13.82
N LEU A 34 -7.40 -26.48 -14.13
CA LEU A 34 -7.15 -27.52 -13.12
C LEU A 34 -5.82 -27.23 -12.43
N VAL A 35 -5.90 -26.72 -11.20
CA VAL A 35 -4.76 -26.44 -10.32
C VAL A 35 -4.93 -27.26 -9.05
N ASP A 36 -3.87 -27.91 -8.59
CA ASP A 36 -3.89 -28.60 -7.30
C ASP A 36 -3.99 -27.59 -6.15
N LYS A 37 -4.81 -27.90 -5.14
CA LYS A 37 -4.93 -27.10 -3.91
C LYS A 37 -3.59 -26.92 -3.23
N TYR A 38 -2.71 -27.92 -3.25
CA TYR A 38 -1.36 -27.79 -2.69
C TYR A 38 -0.59 -26.62 -3.32
N ARG A 39 -0.70 -26.46 -4.64
CA ARG A 39 -0.05 -25.38 -5.37
C ARG A 39 -0.61 -24.02 -4.99
N ILE A 40 -1.92 -23.92 -4.76
CA ILE A 40 -2.55 -22.70 -4.25
C ILE A 40 -1.97 -22.34 -2.86
N TYR A 41 -1.84 -23.31 -1.96
CA TYR A 41 -1.25 -23.08 -0.64
C TYR A 41 0.20 -22.58 -0.73
N GLU A 42 1.03 -23.22 -1.56
CA GLU A 42 2.43 -22.84 -1.76
C GLU A 42 2.55 -21.39 -2.29
N THR A 43 1.74 -21.04 -3.28
CA THR A 43 1.74 -19.68 -3.85
C THR A 43 1.24 -18.64 -2.86
N LEU A 44 0.18 -18.92 -2.11
CA LEU A 44 -0.30 -18.00 -1.06
C LEU A 44 0.76 -17.78 0.02
N TYR A 45 1.46 -18.85 0.41
CA TYR A 45 2.56 -18.75 1.37
C TYR A 45 3.70 -17.86 0.85
N GLN A 46 4.09 -18.00 -0.43
CA GLN A 46 5.09 -17.13 -1.05
C GLN A 46 4.62 -15.66 -1.09
N LEU A 47 3.39 -15.41 -1.51
CA LEU A 47 2.83 -14.04 -1.55
C LEU A 47 2.73 -13.41 -0.16
N GLU A 48 2.46 -14.21 0.88
CA GLU A 48 2.47 -13.78 2.27
C GLU A 48 3.88 -13.41 2.72
N LEU A 49 4.88 -14.25 2.44
CA LEU A 49 6.30 -13.97 2.74
C LEU A 49 6.81 -12.70 2.04
N GLU A 50 6.38 -12.47 0.80
CA GLU A 50 6.70 -11.26 0.03
C GLU A 50 5.93 -10.01 0.51
N GLY A 51 5.02 -10.16 1.47
CA GLY A 51 4.18 -9.08 1.99
C GLY A 51 3.14 -8.55 1.00
N LYS A 52 2.84 -9.29 -0.07
CA LYS A 52 1.84 -8.91 -1.08
C LYS A 52 0.41 -9.15 -0.59
N ILE A 53 0.24 -10.16 0.24
CA ILE A 53 -1.01 -10.48 0.94
C ILE A 53 -0.74 -10.63 2.44
N LEU A 54 -1.81 -10.54 3.23
CA LEU A 54 -1.80 -10.75 4.67
C LEU A 54 -2.76 -11.88 5.01
N ARG A 55 -2.32 -12.79 5.90
CA ARG A 55 -3.21 -13.78 6.49
C ARG A 55 -3.90 -13.21 7.72
N LEU A 56 -5.21 -13.40 7.77
CA LEU A 56 -6.08 -12.97 8.86
C LEU A 56 -6.18 -14.06 9.94
N SER A 57 -6.63 -13.67 11.14
CA SER A 57 -6.77 -14.59 12.27
C SER A 57 -7.78 -15.72 12.03
N ASP A 58 -8.73 -15.53 11.12
CA ASP A 58 -9.71 -16.54 10.71
C ASP A 58 -9.19 -17.46 9.60
N GLY A 59 -7.90 -17.33 9.23
CA GLY A 59 -7.26 -18.14 8.20
C GLY A 59 -7.51 -17.69 6.77
N ARG A 60 -8.31 -16.64 6.54
CA ARG A 60 -8.47 -16.02 5.22
C ARG A 60 -7.30 -15.10 4.90
N TYR A 61 -7.23 -14.67 3.64
CA TYR A 61 -6.19 -13.78 3.12
C TYR A 61 -6.82 -12.49 2.59
N ILE A 62 -6.04 -11.41 2.59
CA ILE A 62 -6.40 -10.15 1.94
C ILE A 62 -5.16 -9.54 1.31
N ALA A 63 -5.31 -8.86 0.17
CA ALA A 63 -4.21 -8.11 -0.42
C ALA A 63 -3.75 -7.00 0.54
N THR A 64 -2.43 -6.87 0.75
CA THR A 64 -1.85 -5.87 1.67
C THR A 64 -2.30 -4.46 1.30
N ARG A 65 -2.38 -4.15 0.00
CA ARG A 65 -2.88 -2.87 -0.52
C ARG A 65 -4.34 -2.61 -0.12
N ALA A 66 -5.20 -3.63 -0.17
CA ALA A 66 -6.60 -3.51 0.22
C ALA A 66 -6.73 -3.33 1.75
N ALA A 67 -5.95 -4.08 2.52
CA ALA A 67 -5.88 -3.94 3.98
C ALA A 67 -5.42 -2.54 4.40
N LEU A 68 -4.33 -2.03 3.82
CA LEU A 68 -3.82 -0.68 4.07
C LEU A 68 -4.85 0.39 3.72
N ARG A 69 -5.50 0.27 2.56
CA ARG A 69 -6.55 1.23 2.17
C ARG A 69 -7.72 1.21 3.13
N ARG A 70 -8.13 0.03 3.61
CA ARG A 70 -9.21 -0.11 4.59
C ARG A 70 -8.79 0.51 5.92
N TRP A 71 -7.58 0.21 6.39
CA TRP A 71 -7.01 0.79 7.60
C TRP A 71 -6.93 2.31 7.52
N LEU A 72 -6.38 2.86 6.43
CA LEU A 72 -6.34 4.29 6.16
C LEU A 72 -7.75 4.90 6.18
N LYS A 73 -8.75 4.27 5.56
CA LYS A 73 -10.12 4.80 5.59
C LYS A 73 -10.70 4.88 7.03
N TYR A 74 -10.36 3.94 7.90
CA TYR A 74 -10.87 3.92 9.28
C TYR A 74 -10.07 4.83 10.23
N HIS A 75 -8.78 5.02 9.98
CA HIS A 75 -7.87 5.74 10.88
C HIS A 75 -7.43 7.11 10.39
N LEU A 76 -7.64 7.45 9.11
CA LEU A 76 -7.48 8.82 8.63
C LEU A 76 -8.59 9.67 9.26
N ILE A 77 -8.20 10.42 10.28
CA ILE A 77 -8.90 11.62 10.68
C ILE A 77 -8.71 12.59 9.51
N GLU A 78 -9.80 13.20 9.01
CA GLU A 78 -9.65 14.38 8.16
C GLU A 78 -8.91 15.43 8.98
N ILE A 79 -7.61 15.59 8.72
CA ILE A 79 -6.83 16.64 9.32
C ILE A 79 -7.29 17.94 8.66
N GLN A 80 -8.18 18.65 9.35
CA GLN A 80 -8.55 20.00 8.98
C GLN A 80 -7.30 20.86 9.15
N ILE A 81 -6.67 21.21 8.03
CA ILE A 81 -5.57 22.17 8.03
C ILE A 81 -6.18 23.54 8.33
N PRO A 82 -5.77 24.22 9.42
CA PRO A 82 -6.21 25.58 9.69
C PRO A 82 -5.98 26.48 8.49
N VAL A 83 -6.94 27.37 8.20
CA VAL A 83 -6.93 28.21 7.00
C VAL A 83 -5.67 29.08 6.95
N GLU A 84 -5.17 29.48 8.12
CA GLU A 84 -3.97 30.28 8.30
C GLU A 84 -2.73 29.51 7.81
N ILE A 85 -2.58 28.25 8.21
CA ILE A 85 -1.47 27.40 7.77
C ILE A 85 -1.54 27.13 6.27
N ALA A 86 -2.75 26.92 5.73
CA ALA A 86 -2.94 26.75 4.30
C ALA A 86 -2.60 28.03 3.49
N ALA A 87 -2.87 29.21 4.05
CA ALA A 87 -2.52 30.49 3.46
C ALA A 87 -0.99 30.71 3.48
N GLU A 88 -0.34 30.47 4.60
CA GLU A 88 1.13 30.55 4.74
C GLU A 88 1.84 29.58 3.77
N ALA A 89 1.35 28.35 3.65
CA ALA A 89 1.91 27.38 2.71
C ALA A 89 1.77 27.85 1.25
N LYS A 90 0.62 28.43 0.87
CA LYS A 90 0.42 29.00 -0.46
C LYS A 90 1.35 30.20 -0.72
N GLU A 91 1.53 31.05 0.27
CA GLU A 91 2.44 32.20 0.19
C GLU A 91 3.90 31.76 0.04
N ALA A 92 4.34 30.75 0.81
CA ALA A 92 5.67 30.17 0.68
C ALA A 92 5.93 29.57 -0.71
N ILE A 93 4.96 28.84 -1.26
CA ILE A 93 5.04 28.31 -2.63
C ILE A 93 5.08 29.44 -3.67
N PHE A 94 4.30 30.51 -3.47
CA PHE A 94 4.26 31.66 -4.36
C PHE A 94 5.58 32.46 -4.36
N ILE A 95 6.23 32.57 -3.20
CA ILE A 95 7.52 33.28 -3.04
C ILE A 95 8.69 32.46 -3.61
N ALA A 96 8.64 31.13 -3.52
CA ALA A 96 9.69 30.23 -4.00
C ALA A 96 9.18 29.18 -5.01
N PRO A 97 8.62 29.58 -6.17
CA PRO A 97 8.01 28.65 -7.13
C PRO A 97 9.03 27.72 -7.81
N LYS A 98 10.33 28.01 -7.67
CA LYS A 98 11.41 27.13 -8.14
C LYS A 98 11.70 25.97 -7.19
N ALA A 99 11.33 26.08 -5.91
CA ALA A 99 11.52 25.03 -4.91
C ALA A 99 10.36 24.03 -4.94
N TRP A 100 9.12 24.51 -5.07
CA TRP A 100 7.92 23.66 -5.08
C TRP A 100 6.95 24.05 -6.19
N ARG A 101 6.47 23.05 -6.93
CA ARG A 101 5.52 23.26 -8.05
C ARG A 101 4.06 23.09 -7.63
N THR A 102 3.81 22.34 -6.56
CA THR A 102 2.46 22.04 -6.05
C THR A 102 2.45 22.01 -4.53
N LEU A 103 1.26 22.23 -3.96
CA LEU A 103 1.03 22.09 -2.51
C LEU A 103 1.41 20.68 -2.01
N ASP A 104 1.09 19.65 -2.79
CA ASP A 104 1.43 18.27 -2.46
C ASP A 104 2.95 18.05 -2.36
N SER A 105 3.74 18.67 -3.25
CA SER A 105 5.21 18.57 -3.21
C SER A 105 5.80 19.26 -1.98
N PHE A 106 5.23 20.42 -1.62
CA PHE A 106 5.62 21.15 -0.41
C PHE A 106 5.29 20.36 0.87
N ILE A 107 4.07 19.82 0.96
CA ILE A 107 3.62 19.05 2.13
C ILE A 107 4.45 17.77 2.28
N SER A 108 4.69 17.05 1.18
CA SER A 108 5.47 15.80 1.21
C SER A 108 6.89 16.04 1.71
N GLU A 109 7.57 17.08 1.20
CA GLU A 109 8.92 17.44 1.65
C GLU A 109 8.94 17.88 3.10
N ALA A 110 7.98 18.68 3.56
CA ALA A 110 7.87 19.09 4.96
C ALA A 110 7.68 17.89 5.91
N ILE A 111 6.85 16.91 5.51
CA ILE A 111 6.66 15.67 6.27
C ILE A 111 7.96 14.86 6.30
N GLU A 112 8.64 14.71 5.16
CA GLU A 112 9.92 14.01 5.10
C GLU A 112 10.98 14.66 5.99
N GLU A 113 11.12 15.99 5.94
CA GLU A 113 12.04 16.72 6.81
C GLU A 113 11.68 16.56 8.29
N TYR A 114 10.39 16.64 8.64
CA TYR A 114 9.92 16.43 10.00
C TYR A 114 10.25 15.03 10.50
N ILE A 115 10.00 14.00 9.69
CA ILE A 115 10.34 12.61 10.01
C ILE A 115 11.85 12.44 10.16
N ARG A 116 12.67 13.00 9.25
CA ARG A 116 14.14 12.96 9.36
C ARG A 116 14.62 13.61 10.66
N LYS A 117 14.04 14.75 11.04
CA LYS A 117 14.36 15.47 12.27
C LYS A 117 13.99 14.67 13.52
N ILE A 118 12.83 14.01 13.54
CA ILE A 118 12.40 13.14 14.65
C ILE A 118 13.29 11.90 14.76
N LEU A 119 13.60 11.27 13.63
CA LEU A 119 14.40 10.04 13.59
C LEU A 119 15.91 10.29 13.76
N GLY A 120 16.33 11.54 13.93
CA GLY A 120 17.74 11.91 14.07
C GLY A 120 18.59 11.66 12.81
N LEU A 121 17.95 11.46 11.66
CA LEU A 121 18.59 11.20 10.37
C LEU A 121 18.97 12.53 9.71
N TRP A 122 19.93 13.24 10.31
CA TRP A 122 20.60 14.34 9.62
C TRP A 122 21.59 13.75 8.63
N ALA A 123 21.12 13.42 7.43
CA ALA A 123 22.03 13.38 6.29
C ALA A 123 22.38 14.84 5.98
N GLU A 124 23.62 15.22 6.29
CA GLU A 124 24.25 16.41 5.70
C GLU A 124 24.04 16.29 4.18
N LYS A 125 23.21 17.18 3.60
CA LYS A 125 23.21 17.36 2.15
C LYS A 125 24.62 17.85 1.78
N PRO A 126 25.29 17.26 0.77
CA PRO A 126 26.55 17.81 0.26
C PRO A 126 26.35 19.21 -0.33
#